data_AF-A0AAV2I1T6-F1
#
_entry.id   AF-A0AAV2I1T6-F1
#
_cell.length_a   1.000
_cell.length_b   1.000
_cell.length_c   1.000
_cell.angle_alpha   90.00
_cell.angle_beta   90.00
_cell.angle_gamma   90.00
#
_symmetry.space_group_name_H-M   'P 1'
#
loop_
_entity.id
_entity.type
_entity.pdbx_description
1 polymer ?
#
loop_
_entity_poly.entity_id
_entity_poly.type
_entity_poly.pdbx_seq_one_letter_code
_entity_poly.pdbx_strand_id
1 'polypeptide(L)'
;MIRFQSGSFSNWICPTGMAPSPTWFRPSLKAQAGVCKMSLASRKLDPFLIQAIPKFKAYVKLIESITSKTLLIQQVIQLRVIAVTIVVYVSKTEMPSGQVPLVSAKQERQARFKLETQKEALTLCECVAVFNKKLRDVVTKELELEKTLREKGSSLDRKIKKLTELHSSVNEFTVLVDKILAYYTGRPMGLQVDGLPSVDELNNAKNKLIALKKSLKHEELYGLFSRYDSDFITNQTSILLATVGINDESYGSFLFSMDENMKMHQTELYYLEKILTERANVLGAAEETTRSQGKEALQKNLQKLGFTAESSKTIATSIPDELVDLQSSLFWALRFLRHAFQHHPLLTEHSRYIYQTEKTDHWFTEEIRDQGGLDEEDGDGDHHPAFPVKMINIATNSGRDEVVAFLREREKTTDCHIFYHGTTHESAKSIIEDGITLTKGRDCQDFSSGDGFYVSEKFENAKEWSRASRGENQAVIVYTFQSQQWDEAYGRDLTSSKQEWEDIVRLCRDGYKNKAIKKRLLGNLDYIRGPLCRNPKMIKNTKPQGFGRNDDIQVCIRGEDFAEKFGALSNILCVIFL
;
A
#
# COMPACT_ATOMS: atom_id res chain seq x y z
N MET A 1 31.13 -11.38 -46.80
CA MET A 1 32.21 -12.10 -46.09
C MET A 1 32.79 -11.15 -45.04
N ILE A 2 32.15 -11.06 -43.87
CA ILE A 2 32.59 -10.21 -42.75
C ILE A 2 32.35 -11.01 -41.46
N ARG A 3 33.40 -11.08 -40.63
CA ARG A 3 33.60 -11.96 -39.47
C ARG A 3 32.76 -11.51 -38.27
N PHE A 4 32.18 -12.48 -37.56
CA PHE A 4 31.72 -12.33 -36.18
C PHE A 4 32.89 -12.57 -35.22
N GLN A 5 33.13 -11.63 -34.29
CA GLN A 5 33.97 -11.85 -33.11
C GLN A 5 33.08 -12.17 -31.92
N SER A 6 33.30 -13.36 -31.36
CA SER A 6 32.76 -13.84 -30.09
C SER A 6 33.53 -13.24 -28.92
N GLY A 7 32.86 -12.48 -28.07
CA GLY A 7 33.37 -12.04 -26.77
C GLY A 7 33.01 -13.04 -25.67
N SER A 8 34.03 -13.58 -25.03
CA SER A 8 34.00 -14.56 -23.94
C SER A 8 33.40 -14.02 -22.64
N PHE A 9 32.50 -14.78 -22.02
CA PHE A 9 32.19 -14.66 -20.59
C PHE A 9 33.25 -15.40 -19.78
N SER A 10 34.00 -14.66 -18.95
CA SER A 10 34.97 -15.22 -18.01
C SER A 10 34.34 -15.48 -16.65
N ASN A 11 34.38 -16.76 -16.27
CA ASN A 11 34.53 -17.36 -14.94
C ASN A 11 34.37 -16.46 -13.71
N TRP A 12 33.39 -16.79 -12.86
CA TRP A 12 33.46 -16.53 -11.43
C TRP A 12 33.41 -17.86 -10.67
N ILE A 13 34.50 -18.10 -9.96
CA ILE A 13 34.78 -19.24 -9.09
C ILE A 13 34.02 -19.01 -7.78
N CYS A 14 33.21 -20.00 -7.38
CA CYS A 14 32.57 -20.08 -6.07
C CYS A 14 33.59 -20.58 -5.03
N PRO A 15 33.74 -19.94 -3.85
CA PRO A 15 34.35 -20.58 -2.70
C PRO A 15 33.33 -21.52 -2.06
N THR A 16 33.60 -22.81 -2.20
CA THR A 16 32.97 -23.93 -1.51
C THR A 16 33.17 -23.85 0.01
N GLY A 17 32.13 -24.18 0.78
CA GLY A 17 32.33 -24.63 2.17
C GLY A 17 31.15 -24.44 3.11
N MET A 18 30.07 -25.23 2.95
CA MET A 18 29.48 -26.07 4.01
C MET A 18 28.21 -26.76 3.47
N ALA A 19 28.14 -28.07 3.69
CA ALA A 19 27.17 -28.98 3.08
C ALA A 19 25.74 -28.82 3.63
N PRO A 20 24.70 -29.18 2.84
CA PRO A 20 23.34 -29.29 3.32
C PRO A 20 23.04 -30.70 3.83
N SER A 21 22.24 -30.82 4.88
CA SER A 21 21.53 -32.04 5.23
C SER A 21 20.04 -31.71 5.43
N PRO A 22 19.10 -32.56 4.95
CA PRO A 22 17.71 -32.19 4.74
C PRO A 22 16.78 -32.84 5.77
N THR A 23 15.82 -32.09 6.31
CA THR A 23 14.59 -32.67 6.88
C THR A 23 13.43 -31.75 6.59
N TRP A 24 12.64 -32.13 5.60
CA TRP A 24 11.29 -31.66 5.41
C TRP A 24 10.42 -32.27 6.50
N PHE A 25 9.83 -31.43 7.35
CA PHE A 25 8.70 -31.81 8.21
C PHE A 25 7.57 -30.81 7.98
N ARG A 26 6.42 -31.32 7.55
CA ARG A 26 5.16 -30.58 7.47
C ARG A 26 4.49 -30.62 8.86
N PRO A 27 4.13 -29.49 9.48
CA PRO A 27 3.19 -29.50 10.60
C PRO A 27 1.77 -29.72 10.06
N SER A 28 1.01 -30.63 10.67
CA SER A 28 -0.40 -30.85 10.36
C SER A 28 -1.27 -29.78 11.02
N LEU A 29 -1.99 -28.97 10.23
CA LEU A 29 -3.02 -28.08 10.77
C LEU A 29 -4.34 -28.84 10.94
N LYS A 30 -4.69 -29.18 12.18
CA LYS A 30 -6.09 -29.44 12.55
C LYS A 30 -6.69 -28.18 13.17
N ALA A 31 -7.39 -27.39 12.36
CA ALA A 31 -8.24 -26.30 12.84
C ALA A 31 -9.71 -26.73 12.83
N GLN A 32 -10.39 -26.51 13.95
CA GLN A 32 -11.83 -26.74 14.11
C GLN A 32 -12.64 -25.80 13.21
N ALA A 33 -13.51 -26.39 12.40
CA ALA A 33 -14.37 -25.68 11.45
C ALA A 33 -15.57 -25.01 12.15
N GLY A 34 -15.46 -23.71 12.42
CA GLY A 34 -16.61 -22.82 12.60
C GLY A 34 -16.94 -22.13 11.27
N VAL A 35 -17.87 -22.70 10.50
CA VAL A 35 -18.32 -22.13 9.21
C VAL A 35 -19.18 -20.90 9.47
N CYS A 36 -18.59 -19.70 9.41
CA CYS A 36 -19.33 -18.45 9.28
C CYS A 36 -19.34 -18.02 7.80
N LYS A 37 -20.38 -18.42 7.07
CA LYS A 37 -20.72 -17.86 5.76
C LYS A 37 -21.46 -16.55 5.99
N MET A 38 -20.88 -15.41 5.60
CA MET A 38 -21.50 -14.15 5.11
C MET A 38 -20.40 -13.07 5.07
N SER A 39 -19.81 -12.76 3.91
CA SER A 39 -20.22 -11.86 2.81
C SER A 39 -20.09 -10.36 3.13
N LEU A 40 -19.07 -9.71 2.54
CA LEU A 40 -18.89 -8.26 2.33
C LEU A 40 -20.02 -7.61 1.46
N ALA A 41 -21.22 -8.21 1.45
CA ALA A 41 -22.31 -7.92 0.54
C ALA A 41 -23.13 -6.65 0.86
N SER A 42 -22.66 -5.72 1.70
CA SER A 42 -23.52 -4.59 2.10
C SER A 42 -22.85 -3.23 2.27
N ARG A 43 -21.70 -2.95 1.64
CA ARG A 43 -21.40 -1.55 1.36
C ARG A 43 -22.37 -1.07 0.28
N LYS A 44 -23.35 -0.27 0.71
CA LYS A 44 -24.31 0.39 -0.17
C LYS A 44 -23.54 1.09 -1.30
N LEU A 45 -23.87 0.75 -2.55
CA LEU A 45 -23.18 1.28 -3.72
C LEU A 45 -23.19 2.81 -3.66
N ASP A 46 -22.01 3.41 -3.86
CA ASP A 46 -21.84 4.86 -3.85
C ASP A 46 -22.83 5.53 -4.84
N PRO A 47 -23.58 6.57 -4.42
CA PRO A 47 -24.52 7.29 -5.28
C PRO A 47 -23.92 7.78 -6.61
N PHE A 48 -22.63 8.14 -6.61
CA PHE A 48 -21.92 8.50 -7.83
C PHE A 48 -21.77 7.29 -8.76
N LEU A 49 -21.30 6.15 -8.24
CA LEU A 49 -21.12 4.93 -9.03
C LEU A 49 -22.44 4.43 -9.60
N ILE A 50 -23.55 4.52 -8.85
CA ILE A 50 -24.91 4.19 -9.35
C ILE A 50 -25.20 4.95 -10.66
N GLN A 51 -24.84 6.23 -10.72
CA GLN A 51 -25.10 7.10 -11.87
C GLN A 51 -24.06 6.95 -12.98
N ALA A 52 -22.80 6.67 -12.64
CA ALA A 52 -21.70 6.52 -13.59
C ALA A 52 -21.74 5.17 -14.33
N ILE A 53 -22.16 4.09 -13.68
CA ILE A 53 -22.18 2.73 -14.26
C ILE A 53 -22.92 2.65 -15.60
N PRO A 54 -24.16 3.18 -15.76
CA PRO A 54 -24.83 3.17 -17.06
C PRO A 54 -24.02 3.88 -18.16
N LYS A 55 -23.24 4.91 -17.79
CA LYS A 55 -22.42 5.68 -18.73
C LYS A 55 -21.19 4.89 -19.15
N PHE A 56 -20.54 4.22 -18.20
CA PHE A 56 -19.46 3.27 -18.50
C PHE A 56 -19.92 2.13 -19.40
N LYS A 57 -21.09 1.52 -19.12
CA LYS A 57 -21.67 0.49 -20.00
C LYS A 57 -21.93 1.01 -21.42
N ALA A 58 -22.51 2.20 -21.55
CA ALA A 58 -22.76 2.81 -22.85
C ALA A 58 -21.43 3.13 -23.58
N TYR A 59 -20.43 3.57 -22.84
CA TYR A 59 -19.09 3.87 -23.34
C TYR A 59 -18.35 2.62 -23.83
N VAL A 60 -18.41 1.52 -23.08
CA VAL A 60 -17.90 0.21 -23.51
C VAL A 60 -18.52 -0.19 -24.85
N LYS A 61 -19.86 -0.17 -24.94
CA LYS A 61 -20.56 -0.49 -26.20
C LYS A 61 -20.14 0.42 -27.34
N LEU A 62 -19.84 1.68 -27.05
CA LEU A 62 -19.30 2.62 -28.02
C LEU A 62 -17.93 2.14 -28.51
N ILE A 63 -17.00 1.79 -27.61
CA ILE A 63 -15.69 1.24 -27.99
C ILE A 63 -15.86 -0.05 -28.79
N GLU A 64 -16.66 -1.01 -28.34
CA GLU A 64 -16.91 -2.27 -29.06
C GLU A 64 -17.38 -2.01 -30.49
N SER A 65 -18.26 -1.02 -30.67
CA SER A 65 -18.76 -0.65 -31.99
C SER A 65 -17.76 0.12 -32.87
N ILE A 66 -16.73 0.70 -32.27
CA ILE A 66 -15.65 1.41 -32.96
C ILE A 66 -14.56 0.40 -33.37
N THR A 67 -14.20 -0.52 -32.46
CA THR A 67 -13.13 -1.50 -32.66
C THR A 67 -13.60 -2.79 -33.31
N SER A 68 -14.91 -3.02 -33.37
CA SER A 68 -15.53 -4.30 -33.77
C SER A 68 -15.08 -5.49 -32.91
N LYS A 69 -14.63 -5.22 -31.68
CA LYS A 69 -14.25 -6.24 -30.70
C LYS A 69 -15.29 -6.31 -29.61
N THR A 70 -15.72 -7.53 -29.29
CA THR A 70 -16.40 -7.77 -28.03
C THR A 70 -15.40 -7.59 -26.91
N LEU A 71 -15.59 -6.56 -26.10
CA LEU A 71 -14.80 -6.38 -24.91
C LEU A 71 -15.34 -7.40 -23.91
N LEU A 72 -14.55 -8.45 -23.63
CA LEU A 72 -14.92 -9.56 -22.75
C LEU A 72 -14.93 -9.12 -21.27
N ILE A 73 -15.55 -7.97 -20.98
CA ILE A 73 -15.67 -7.37 -19.65
C ILE A 73 -16.32 -8.34 -18.69
N GLN A 74 -17.31 -9.12 -19.15
CA GLN A 74 -17.90 -10.16 -18.32
C GLN A 74 -16.89 -11.24 -17.95
N GLN A 75 -16.04 -11.69 -18.88
CA GLN A 75 -15.00 -12.67 -18.54
C GLN A 75 -13.92 -12.06 -17.65
N VAL A 76 -13.55 -10.80 -17.86
CA VAL A 76 -12.59 -10.09 -17.01
C VAL A 76 -13.12 -9.91 -15.58
N ILE A 77 -14.38 -9.49 -15.44
CA ILE A 77 -15.07 -9.38 -14.14
C ILE A 77 -15.17 -10.77 -13.51
N GLN A 78 -15.57 -11.80 -14.28
CA GLN A 78 -15.65 -13.18 -13.80
C GLN A 78 -14.30 -13.70 -13.34
N LEU A 79 -13.23 -13.54 -14.13
CA LEU A 79 -11.88 -14.00 -13.81
C LEU A 79 -11.34 -13.31 -12.54
N ARG A 80 -11.65 -12.04 -12.31
CA ARG A 80 -11.28 -11.35 -11.06
C ARG A 80 -12.11 -11.81 -9.87
N VAL A 81 -13.43 -11.95 -10.03
CA VAL A 81 -14.30 -12.48 -8.95
C VAL A 81 -13.86 -13.90 -8.58
N ILE A 82 -13.54 -14.73 -9.57
CA ILE A 82 -13.08 -16.11 -9.39
C ILE A 82 -11.68 -16.15 -8.77
N ALA A 83 -10.71 -15.36 -9.26
CA ALA A 83 -9.36 -15.33 -8.70
C ALA A 83 -9.35 -14.89 -7.23
N VAL A 84 -10.14 -13.87 -6.88
CA VAL A 84 -10.29 -13.45 -5.48
C VAL A 84 -10.98 -14.54 -4.64
N THR A 85 -12.00 -15.21 -5.18
CA THR A 85 -12.67 -16.31 -4.48
C THR A 85 -11.72 -17.50 -4.26
N ILE A 86 -10.87 -17.86 -5.23
CA ILE A 86 -9.92 -18.97 -5.11
C ILE A 86 -8.82 -18.66 -4.09
N VAL A 87 -8.28 -17.43 -4.06
CA VAL A 87 -7.32 -17.01 -3.01
C VAL A 87 -7.93 -17.16 -1.60
N VAL A 88 -9.22 -16.86 -1.45
CA VAL A 88 -9.97 -17.03 -0.18
C VAL A 88 -10.14 -18.51 0.20
N TYR A 89 -10.29 -19.42 -0.78
CA TYR A 89 -10.40 -20.86 -0.50
C TYR A 89 -9.03 -21.50 -0.22
N VAL A 90 -7.98 -21.08 -0.92
CA VAL A 90 -6.62 -21.60 -0.73
C VAL A 90 -6.02 -21.09 0.59
N SER A 91 -6.40 -19.90 1.08
CA SER A 91 -5.98 -19.44 2.41
C SER A 91 -6.81 -20.00 3.57
N LYS A 92 -7.95 -20.67 3.31
CA LYS A 92 -8.85 -21.17 4.36
C LYS A 92 -8.94 -22.69 4.50
N THR A 93 -8.37 -23.48 3.60
CA THR A 93 -8.40 -24.95 3.74
C THR A 93 -7.19 -25.62 3.08
N GLU A 94 -6.50 -26.48 3.86
CA GLU A 94 -5.71 -27.58 3.30
C GLU A 94 -6.65 -28.45 2.45
N MET A 95 -6.54 -28.35 1.13
CA MET A 95 -7.26 -29.27 0.24
C MET A 95 -6.57 -30.65 0.29
N PRO A 96 -7.31 -31.74 0.57
CA PRO A 96 -6.79 -33.08 0.39
C PRO A 96 -6.36 -33.26 -1.07
N SER A 97 -5.14 -33.75 -1.26
CA SER A 97 -4.60 -34.06 -2.57
C SER A 97 -5.54 -35.01 -3.33
N GLY A 98 -6.12 -34.56 -4.45
CA GLY A 98 -6.63 -35.52 -5.45
C GLY A 98 -7.83 -35.10 -6.30
N GLN A 99 -8.58 -34.04 -5.99
CA GLN A 99 -9.70 -33.62 -6.85
C GLN A 99 -9.82 -32.10 -6.89
N VAL A 100 -9.30 -31.50 -7.97
CA VAL A 100 -9.74 -30.16 -8.39
C VAL A 100 -11.20 -30.33 -8.82
N PRO A 101 -12.16 -29.57 -8.26
CA PRO A 101 -13.52 -29.58 -8.79
C PRO A 101 -13.44 -29.08 -10.22
N LEU A 102 -13.65 -29.98 -11.18
CA LEU A 102 -13.83 -29.63 -12.57
C LEU A 102 -15.16 -28.84 -12.62
N VAL A 103 -15.08 -27.51 -12.52
CA VAL A 103 -16.23 -26.64 -12.71
C VAL A 103 -16.70 -26.90 -14.14
N SER A 104 -17.79 -27.65 -14.27
CA SER A 104 -18.25 -28.12 -15.57
C SER A 104 -18.57 -26.92 -16.46
N ALA A 105 -18.03 -26.92 -17.68
CA ALA A 105 -18.25 -25.90 -18.71
C ALA A 105 -19.74 -25.69 -19.10
N LYS A 106 -20.68 -26.46 -18.52
CA LYS A 106 -22.13 -26.32 -18.78
C LYS A 106 -22.81 -25.20 -17.98
N GLN A 107 -22.14 -24.54 -17.04
CA GLN A 107 -22.67 -23.37 -16.33
C GLN A 107 -22.30 -22.01 -16.97
N GLU A 108 -21.77 -22.02 -18.21
CA GLU A 108 -21.54 -20.83 -19.04
C GLU A 108 -22.82 -20.20 -19.64
N ARG A 109 -24.00 -20.44 -19.03
CA ARG A 109 -25.18 -19.64 -19.37
C ARG A 109 -24.98 -18.24 -18.81
N GLN A 110 -24.67 -17.29 -19.70
CA GLN A 110 -24.65 -15.83 -19.52
C GLN A 110 -25.45 -15.37 -18.30
N ALA A 111 -24.84 -15.45 -17.11
CA ALA A 111 -25.37 -14.81 -15.94
C ALA A 111 -25.26 -13.32 -16.23
N ARG A 112 -26.40 -12.66 -16.47
CA ARG A 112 -26.44 -11.21 -16.57
C ARG A 112 -25.97 -10.66 -15.23
N PHE A 113 -24.69 -10.30 -15.16
CA PHE A 113 -24.10 -9.63 -14.00
C PHE A 113 -24.95 -8.39 -13.70
N LYS A 114 -25.69 -8.45 -12.60
CA LYS A 114 -26.28 -7.26 -12.01
C LYS A 114 -25.13 -6.62 -11.24
N LEU A 115 -24.72 -5.43 -11.67
CA LEU A 115 -23.70 -4.65 -10.97
C LEU A 115 -24.35 -4.11 -9.69
N GLU A 116 -24.37 -4.95 -8.66
CA GLU A 116 -25.08 -4.69 -7.39
C GLU A 116 -24.09 -4.24 -6.31
N THR A 117 -22.79 -4.46 -6.53
CA THR A 117 -21.74 -4.16 -5.54
C THR A 117 -20.78 -3.06 -6.01
N GLN A 118 -20.19 -2.35 -5.03
CA GLN A 118 -19.13 -1.37 -5.28
C GLN A 118 -17.91 -2.02 -5.97
N LYS A 119 -17.59 -3.26 -5.62
CA LYS A 119 -16.48 -4.02 -6.21
C LYS A 119 -16.65 -4.21 -7.71
N GLU A 120 -17.84 -4.61 -8.15
CA GLU A 120 -18.13 -4.79 -9.57
C GLU A 120 -18.13 -3.46 -10.33
N ALA A 121 -18.65 -2.39 -9.70
CA ALA A 121 -18.66 -1.06 -10.28
C ALA A 121 -17.26 -0.50 -10.53
N LEU A 122 -16.37 -0.65 -9.55
CA LEU A 122 -14.96 -0.24 -9.67
C LEU A 122 -14.21 -1.11 -10.68
N THR A 123 -14.46 -2.42 -10.70
CA THR A 123 -13.87 -3.32 -11.70
C THR A 123 -14.26 -2.90 -13.14
N LEU A 124 -15.52 -2.50 -13.35
CA LEU A 124 -15.95 -1.94 -14.63
C LEU A 124 -15.21 -0.63 -14.97
N CYS A 125 -15.02 0.24 -13.99
CA CYS A 125 -14.29 1.50 -14.17
C CYS A 125 -12.84 1.27 -14.62
N GLU A 126 -12.15 0.30 -14.01
CA GLU A 126 -10.78 -0.06 -14.40
C GLU A 126 -10.71 -0.71 -15.77
N CYS A 127 -11.68 -1.57 -16.12
CA CYS A 127 -11.78 -2.11 -17.48
C CYS A 127 -11.89 -0.96 -18.49
N VAL A 128 -12.76 0.03 -18.20
CA VAL A 128 -12.91 1.22 -19.04
C VAL A 128 -11.60 2.00 -19.13
N ALA A 129 -10.86 2.18 -18.04
CA ALA A 129 -9.56 2.84 -18.04
C ALA A 129 -8.56 2.14 -18.98
N VAL A 130 -8.43 0.81 -18.85
CA VAL A 130 -7.53 0.00 -19.68
C VAL A 130 -7.93 0.08 -21.16
N PHE A 131 -9.20 -0.09 -21.50
CA PHE A 131 -9.64 -0.02 -22.89
C PHE A 131 -9.48 1.37 -23.48
N ASN A 132 -9.76 2.41 -22.70
CA ASN A 132 -9.58 3.78 -23.17
C ASN A 132 -8.10 4.13 -23.38
N LYS A 133 -7.20 3.59 -22.53
CA LYS A 133 -5.76 3.67 -22.75
C LYS A 133 -5.37 3.01 -24.08
N LYS A 134 -5.81 1.77 -24.33
CA LYS A 134 -5.49 1.08 -25.59
C LYS A 134 -6.04 1.83 -26.81
N LEU A 135 -7.25 2.36 -26.71
CA LEU A 135 -7.83 3.23 -27.74
C LEU A 135 -6.96 4.46 -28.00
N ARG A 136 -6.52 5.15 -26.94
CA ARG A 136 -5.62 6.29 -27.03
C ARG A 136 -4.32 5.93 -27.75
N ASP A 137 -3.66 4.87 -27.30
CA ASP A 137 -2.34 4.47 -27.80
C ASP A 137 -2.42 4.11 -29.30
N VAL A 138 -3.50 3.44 -29.72
CA VAL A 138 -3.74 3.16 -31.15
C VAL A 138 -4.01 4.43 -31.96
N VAL A 139 -4.82 5.35 -31.44
CA VAL A 139 -5.08 6.64 -32.10
C VAL A 139 -3.80 7.46 -32.22
N THR A 140 -2.92 7.43 -31.20
CA THR A 140 -1.60 8.08 -31.24
C THR A 140 -0.71 7.49 -32.32
N LYS A 141 -0.56 6.16 -32.37
CA LYS A 141 0.23 5.47 -33.41
C LYS A 141 -0.26 5.82 -34.82
N GLU A 142 -1.57 5.80 -35.04
CA GLU A 142 -2.14 6.18 -36.33
C GLU A 142 -1.91 7.67 -36.64
N LEU A 143 -2.08 8.57 -35.66
CA LEU A 143 -1.85 9.99 -35.86
C LEU A 143 -0.39 10.29 -36.23
N GLU A 144 0.57 9.59 -35.64
CA GLU A 144 1.99 9.66 -35.99
C GLU A 144 2.25 9.15 -37.40
N LEU A 145 1.71 7.98 -37.76
CA LEU A 145 1.81 7.42 -39.11
C LEU A 145 1.28 8.41 -40.16
N GLU A 146 0.09 8.97 -39.94
CA GLU A 146 -0.54 9.91 -40.86
C GLU A 146 0.25 11.22 -40.96
N LYS A 147 0.85 11.72 -39.86
CA LYS A 147 1.74 12.89 -39.91
C LYS A 147 2.98 12.62 -40.76
N THR A 148 3.59 11.44 -40.66
CA THR A 148 4.73 11.04 -41.50
C THR A 148 4.33 10.89 -42.98
N LEU A 149 3.11 10.43 -43.26
CA LEU A 149 2.59 10.37 -44.64
C LEU A 149 2.24 11.74 -45.21
N ARG A 150 1.83 12.70 -44.37
CA ARG A 150 1.49 14.10 -44.74
C ARG A 150 2.64 14.84 -45.38
N GLU A 151 3.86 14.58 -44.92
CA GLU A 151 5.09 15.12 -45.53
C GLU A 151 5.22 14.74 -47.02
N LYS A 152 4.36 13.84 -47.54
CA LYS A 152 4.35 13.33 -48.91
C LYS A 152 3.06 13.66 -49.72
N GLY A 153 2.07 14.42 -49.21
CA GLY A 153 0.85 14.79 -49.98
C GLY A 153 -0.26 15.61 -49.28
N SER A 154 -1.18 16.23 -50.04
CA SER A 154 -2.14 17.27 -49.58
C SER A 154 -3.53 16.80 -49.10
N SER A 155 -3.92 15.54 -49.30
CA SER A 155 -5.24 14.98 -48.90
C SER A 155 -5.36 14.65 -47.39
N LEU A 156 -4.23 14.63 -46.67
CA LEU A 156 -4.12 14.11 -45.29
C LEU A 156 -4.67 15.04 -44.19
N ASP A 157 -4.87 16.33 -44.48
CA ASP A 157 -5.22 17.34 -43.47
C ASP A 157 -6.57 17.06 -42.79
N ARG A 158 -7.56 16.58 -43.55
CA ARG A 158 -8.89 16.28 -43.00
C ARG A 158 -8.86 15.04 -42.08
N LYS A 159 -8.11 14.00 -42.45
CA LYS A 159 -7.98 12.78 -41.64
C LYS A 159 -7.20 13.06 -40.35
N ILE A 160 -6.08 13.77 -40.45
CA ILE A 160 -5.26 14.19 -39.30
C ILE A 160 -6.08 15.05 -38.33
N LYS A 161 -6.88 15.99 -38.85
CA LYS A 161 -7.76 16.81 -38.00
C LYS A 161 -8.74 15.94 -37.20
N LYS A 162 -9.46 15.02 -37.86
CA LYS A 162 -10.40 14.13 -37.18
C LYS A 162 -9.71 13.21 -36.16
N LEU A 163 -8.54 12.67 -36.48
CA LEU A 163 -7.75 11.84 -35.55
C LEU A 163 -7.26 12.64 -34.34
N THR A 164 -6.89 13.90 -34.54
CA THR A 164 -6.50 14.81 -33.45
C THR A 164 -7.69 15.10 -32.53
N GLU A 165 -8.88 15.35 -33.09
CA GLU A 165 -10.12 15.53 -32.33
C GLU A 165 -10.51 14.25 -31.55
N LEU A 166 -10.36 13.08 -32.17
CA LEU A 166 -10.54 11.78 -31.52
C LEU A 166 -9.57 11.57 -30.37
N HIS A 167 -8.27 11.79 -30.61
CA HIS A 167 -7.23 11.70 -29.58
C HIS A 167 -7.52 12.62 -28.39
N SER A 168 -7.90 13.87 -28.66
CA SER A 168 -8.26 14.84 -27.61
C SER A 168 -9.46 14.36 -26.78
N SER A 169 -10.52 13.88 -27.43
CA SER A 169 -11.73 13.41 -26.74
C SER A 169 -11.50 12.13 -25.94
N VAL A 170 -10.67 11.22 -26.46
CA VAL A 170 -10.22 10.01 -25.76
C VAL A 170 -9.42 10.40 -24.50
N ASN A 171 -8.50 11.36 -24.61
CA ASN A 171 -7.72 11.86 -23.47
C ASN A 171 -8.57 12.56 -22.41
N GLU A 172 -9.53 13.39 -22.82
CA GLU A 172 -10.48 14.02 -21.90
C GLU A 172 -11.22 12.96 -21.08
N PHE A 173 -11.70 11.89 -21.73
CA PHE A 173 -12.33 10.78 -21.03
C PHE A 173 -11.35 10.01 -20.12
N THR A 174 -10.09 9.83 -20.54
CA THR A 174 -9.04 9.18 -19.73
C THR A 174 -8.84 9.92 -18.43
N VAL A 175 -8.69 11.25 -18.48
CA VAL A 175 -8.49 12.08 -17.28
C VAL A 175 -9.66 11.93 -16.30
N LEU A 176 -10.90 11.90 -16.79
CA LEU A 176 -12.07 11.71 -15.93
C LEU A 176 -12.09 10.33 -15.27
N VAL A 177 -11.74 9.28 -16.00
CA VAL A 177 -11.68 7.91 -15.45
C VAL A 177 -10.54 7.78 -14.45
N ASP A 178 -9.35 8.31 -14.76
CA ASP A 178 -8.19 8.30 -13.87
C ASP A 178 -8.48 9.06 -12.57
N LYS A 179 -9.22 10.18 -12.61
CA LYS A 179 -9.69 10.90 -11.41
C LYS A 179 -10.61 10.05 -10.55
N ILE A 180 -11.53 9.29 -11.16
CA ILE A 180 -12.44 8.39 -10.43
C ILE A 180 -11.64 7.27 -9.76
N LEU A 181 -10.71 6.66 -10.48
CA LEU A 181 -9.83 5.63 -9.91
C LEU A 181 -8.96 6.20 -8.79
N ALA A 182 -8.30 7.34 -9.01
CA ALA A 182 -7.50 8.00 -7.98
C ALA A 182 -8.30 8.34 -6.73
N TYR A 183 -9.58 8.74 -6.88
CA TYR A 183 -10.49 8.97 -5.75
C TYR A 183 -10.75 7.69 -4.95
N TYR A 184 -11.16 6.60 -5.62
CA TYR A 184 -11.51 5.35 -4.95
C TYR A 184 -10.29 4.55 -4.47
N THR A 185 -9.11 4.80 -5.03
CA THR A 185 -7.83 4.29 -4.53
C THR A 185 -7.32 5.11 -3.35
N GLY A 186 -7.29 6.45 -3.49
CA GLY A 186 -6.69 7.32 -2.49
C GLY A 186 -7.55 7.54 -1.25
N ARG A 187 -8.89 7.56 -1.38
CA ARG A 187 -9.78 7.81 -0.23
C ARG A 187 -9.65 6.75 0.86
N PRO A 188 -9.71 5.42 0.58
CA PRO A 188 -9.49 4.38 1.61
C PRO A 188 -8.06 4.32 2.17
N MET A 189 -7.14 5.11 1.60
CA MET A 189 -5.75 5.21 2.03
C MET A 189 -5.51 6.48 2.86
N GLY A 190 -6.54 7.31 3.10
CA GLY A 190 -6.41 8.60 3.77
C GLY A 190 -5.69 9.66 2.96
N LEU A 191 -5.59 9.48 1.64
CA LEU A 191 -4.93 10.46 0.78
C LEU A 191 -5.88 11.64 0.53
N GLN A 192 -5.30 12.83 0.47
CA GLN A 192 -6.00 13.99 -0.05
C GLN A 192 -6.23 13.80 -1.55
N VAL A 193 -7.46 13.49 -1.92
CA VAL A 193 -7.91 13.28 -3.30
C VAL A 193 -8.72 14.49 -3.77
N ASP A 194 -8.61 14.81 -5.06
CA ASP A 194 -9.54 15.72 -5.71
C ASP A 194 -10.97 15.14 -5.64
N GLY A 195 -11.97 16.01 -5.71
CA GLY A 195 -13.37 15.57 -5.79
C GLY A 195 -13.64 14.70 -7.03
N LEU A 196 -14.66 13.85 -6.94
CA LEU A 196 -15.15 13.09 -8.09
C LEU A 196 -15.61 14.06 -9.20
N PRO A 197 -15.37 13.74 -10.48
CA PRO A 197 -15.97 14.49 -11.58
C PRO A 197 -17.49 14.37 -11.53
N SER A 198 -18.20 15.32 -12.11
CA SER A 198 -19.64 15.24 -12.28
C SER A 198 -20.03 14.17 -13.31
N VAL A 199 -21.23 13.60 -13.14
CA VAL A 199 -21.80 12.64 -14.11
C VAL A 199 -22.04 13.31 -15.48
N ASP A 200 -22.23 14.63 -15.50
CA ASP A 200 -22.40 15.42 -16.71
C ASP A 200 -21.09 15.60 -17.48
N GLU A 201 -19.96 15.79 -16.80
CA GLU A 201 -18.65 15.77 -17.45
C GLU A 201 -18.39 14.43 -18.15
N LEU A 202 -18.68 13.30 -17.48
CA LEU A 202 -18.59 11.97 -18.08
C LEU A 202 -19.51 11.83 -19.30
N ASN A 203 -20.74 12.34 -19.22
CA ASN A 203 -21.68 12.31 -20.34
C ASN A 203 -21.20 13.17 -21.51
N ASN A 204 -20.68 14.36 -21.23
CA ASN A 204 -20.20 15.30 -22.25
C ASN A 204 -19.00 14.73 -22.99
N ALA A 205 -18.00 14.20 -22.27
CA ALA A 205 -16.84 13.55 -22.87
C ALA A 205 -17.24 12.33 -23.72
N LYS A 206 -18.14 11.47 -23.23
CA LYS A 206 -18.70 10.36 -24.01
C LYS A 206 -19.46 10.83 -25.26
N ASN A 207 -20.28 11.88 -25.15
CA ASN A 207 -21.08 12.39 -26.27
C ASN A 207 -20.20 13.00 -27.37
N LYS A 208 -19.07 13.64 -27.01
CA LYS A 208 -18.05 14.08 -27.98
C LYS A 208 -17.53 12.90 -28.81
N LEU A 209 -17.22 11.77 -28.17
CA LEU A 209 -16.78 10.56 -28.87
C LEU A 209 -17.87 9.95 -29.76
N ILE A 210 -19.14 10.00 -29.35
CA ILE A 210 -20.26 9.58 -30.20
C ILE A 210 -20.36 10.48 -31.45
N ALA A 211 -20.24 11.79 -31.28
CA ALA A 211 -20.26 12.74 -32.40
C ALA A 211 -19.11 12.48 -33.38
N LEU A 212 -17.91 12.17 -32.87
CA LEU A 212 -16.75 11.81 -33.67
C LEU A 212 -16.89 10.47 -34.38
N LYS A 213 -17.47 9.46 -33.71
CA LYS A 213 -17.82 8.19 -34.37
C LYS A 213 -18.76 8.42 -35.55
N LYS A 214 -19.71 9.37 -35.46
CA LYS A 214 -20.61 9.71 -36.58
C LYS A 214 -19.88 10.44 -37.71
N SER A 215 -18.80 11.17 -37.42
CA SER A 215 -18.05 11.95 -38.41
C SER A 215 -16.96 11.13 -39.12
N LEU A 216 -16.44 10.08 -38.48
CA LEU A 216 -15.55 9.07 -39.07
C LEU A 216 -16.41 7.95 -39.68
N LYS A 217 -16.18 7.58 -40.94
CA LYS A 217 -16.98 6.49 -41.54
C LYS A 217 -16.68 5.18 -40.82
N HIS A 218 -17.67 4.30 -40.70
CA HIS A 218 -17.50 3.01 -40.00
C HIS A 218 -16.34 2.18 -40.60
N GLU A 219 -16.21 2.19 -41.93
CA GLU A 219 -15.11 1.53 -42.67
C GLU A 219 -13.74 2.13 -42.34
N GLU A 220 -13.65 3.45 -42.15
CA GLU A 220 -12.40 4.14 -41.78
C GLU A 220 -11.95 3.74 -40.38
N LEU A 221 -12.91 3.65 -39.43
CA LEU A 221 -12.64 3.18 -38.08
C LEU A 221 -12.24 1.70 -38.08
N TYR A 222 -12.98 0.86 -38.81
CA TYR A 222 -12.68 -0.57 -38.90
C TYR A 222 -11.28 -0.83 -39.50
N GLY A 223 -10.92 -0.15 -40.59
CA GLY A 223 -9.60 -0.25 -41.19
C GLY A 223 -8.48 0.31 -40.31
N LEU A 224 -8.79 1.27 -39.43
CA LEU A 224 -7.86 1.76 -38.41
C LEU A 224 -7.62 0.70 -37.35
N PHE A 225 -8.67 0.17 -36.72
CA PHE A 225 -8.52 -0.71 -35.56
C PHE A 225 -8.08 -2.13 -35.89
N SER A 226 -8.50 -2.68 -37.04
CA SER A 226 -8.07 -4.01 -37.49
C SER A 226 -6.54 -4.13 -37.65
N ARG A 227 -5.85 -3.03 -37.98
CA ARG A 227 -4.37 -3.00 -38.07
C ARG A 227 -3.66 -3.13 -36.73
N TYR A 228 -4.33 -2.80 -35.62
CA TYR A 228 -3.76 -2.81 -34.27
C TYR A 228 -4.46 -3.85 -33.40
N ASP A 229 -4.87 -4.97 -34.01
CA ASP A 229 -5.70 -5.93 -33.30
C ASP A 229 -5.00 -6.55 -32.07
N SER A 230 -3.70 -6.78 -32.15
CA SER A 230 -2.89 -7.23 -31.02
C SER A 230 -2.85 -6.25 -29.86
N ASP A 231 -3.01 -4.95 -30.11
CA ASP A 231 -2.82 -3.91 -29.10
C ASP A 231 -4.00 -3.81 -28.12
N PHE A 232 -5.16 -4.35 -28.49
CA PHE A 232 -6.37 -4.39 -27.65
C PHE A 232 -6.46 -5.62 -26.75
N ILE A 233 -5.44 -6.49 -26.73
CA ILE A 233 -5.42 -7.61 -25.80
C ILE A 233 -5.27 -7.05 -24.38
N THR A 234 -6.29 -7.29 -23.54
CA THR A 234 -6.27 -6.95 -22.13
C THR A 234 -6.12 -8.21 -21.30
N ASN A 235 -5.29 -8.12 -20.27
CA ASN A 235 -5.04 -9.20 -19.32
C ASN A 235 -5.23 -8.69 -17.88
N GLN A 236 -5.26 -9.61 -16.91
CA GLN A 236 -5.45 -9.27 -15.49
C GLN A 236 -4.39 -8.28 -15.00
N THR A 237 -3.15 -8.44 -15.46
CA THR A 237 -2.02 -7.55 -15.17
C THR A 237 -2.30 -6.10 -15.58
N SER A 238 -2.84 -5.87 -16.77
CA SER A 238 -3.16 -4.51 -17.25
C SER A 238 -4.17 -3.81 -16.35
N ILE A 239 -5.13 -4.59 -15.82
CA ILE A 239 -6.14 -4.08 -14.91
C ILE A 239 -5.54 -3.82 -13.54
N LEU A 240 -4.67 -4.72 -13.03
CA LEU A 240 -3.93 -4.49 -11.79
C LEU A 240 -3.12 -3.18 -11.86
N LEU A 241 -2.40 -2.95 -12.96
CA LEU A 241 -1.63 -1.73 -13.15
C LEU A 241 -2.54 -0.50 -13.17
N ALA A 242 -3.69 -0.57 -13.85
CA ALA A 242 -4.69 0.51 -13.81
C ALA A 242 -5.23 0.74 -12.39
N THR A 243 -5.47 -0.33 -11.61
CA THR A 243 -5.90 -0.25 -10.20
C THR A 243 -4.95 0.57 -9.34
N VAL A 244 -3.64 0.35 -9.51
CA VAL A 244 -2.60 1.06 -8.76
C VAL A 244 -2.09 2.31 -9.48
N GLY A 245 -2.80 2.76 -10.53
CA GLY A 245 -2.45 3.99 -11.23
C GLY A 245 -1.11 3.96 -11.94
N ILE A 246 -0.62 2.79 -12.37
CA ILE A 246 0.57 2.61 -13.19
C ILE A 246 0.15 2.46 -14.65
N ASN A 247 0.75 3.26 -15.52
CA ASN A 247 0.40 3.36 -16.93
C ASN A 247 1.56 2.99 -17.88
N ASP A 248 2.48 2.16 -17.43
CA ASP A 248 3.65 1.79 -18.22
C ASP A 248 3.58 0.32 -18.67
N GLU A 249 3.69 0.10 -19.99
CA GLU A 249 3.52 -1.22 -20.60
C GLU A 249 4.66 -2.20 -20.28
N SER A 250 5.84 -1.70 -19.87
CA SER A 250 6.96 -2.56 -19.48
C SER A 250 6.64 -3.40 -18.23
N TYR A 251 5.89 -2.83 -17.27
CA TYR A 251 5.41 -3.55 -16.10
C TYR A 251 4.45 -4.67 -16.51
N GLY A 252 3.53 -4.35 -17.44
CA GLY A 252 2.55 -5.29 -17.93
C GLY A 252 3.20 -6.46 -18.66
N SER A 253 4.20 -6.14 -19.49
CA SER A 253 4.94 -7.13 -20.27
C SER A 253 5.76 -8.07 -19.39
N PHE A 254 6.44 -7.53 -18.37
CA PHE A 254 7.20 -8.35 -17.39
C PHE A 254 6.29 -9.28 -16.59
N LEU A 255 5.21 -8.74 -16.03
CA LEU A 255 4.28 -9.53 -15.22
C LEU A 255 3.56 -10.60 -16.04
N PHE A 256 3.27 -10.31 -17.31
CA PHE A 256 2.65 -11.26 -18.23
C PHE A 256 3.62 -12.35 -18.70
N SER A 257 4.90 -12.05 -18.87
CA SER A 257 5.91 -13.01 -19.31
C SER A 257 6.42 -13.95 -18.22
N MET A 258 6.10 -13.68 -16.94
CA MET A 258 6.43 -14.58 -15.85
C MET A 258 5.73 -15.93 -16.01
N ASP A 259 6.49 -17.00 -15.87
CA ASP A 259 5.94 -18.35 -15.81
C ASP A 259 5.16 -18.57 -14.49
N GLU A 260 4.31 -19.60 -14.48
CA GLU A 260 3.46 -19.91 -13.32
C GLU A 260 4.27 -20.32 -12.10
N ASN A 261 5.47 -20.91 -12.28
CA ASN A 261 6.31 -21.24 -11.14
C ASN A 261 6.79 -19.96 -10.46
N MET A 262 7.29 -18.98 -11.20
CA MET A 262 7.68 -17.68 -10.66
C MET A 262 6.51 -17.05 -9.89
N LYS A 263 5.32 -16.96 -10.50
CA LYS A 263 4.13 -16.37 -9.86
C LYS A 263 3.74 -17.03 -8.53
N MET A 264 4.07 -18.30 -8.32
CA MET A 264 3.80 -19.00 -7.04
C MET A 264 4.81 -18.69 -5.94
N HIS A 265 6.01 -18.19 -6.25
CA HIS A 265 7.05 -17.96 -5.23
C HIS A 265 6.84 -16.68 -4.44
N GLN A 266 6.20 -15.67 -5.05
CA GLN A 266 6.06 -14.34 -4.47
C GLN A 266 4.74 -13.69 -4.90
N THR A 267 4.34 -12.64 -4.18
CA THR A 267 3.10 -11.90 -4.47
C THR A 267 3.27 -10.93 -5.65
N GLU A 268 2.15 -10.52 -6.27
CA GLU A 268 2.17 -9.49 -7.31
C GLU A 268 2.77 -8.16 -6.80
N LEU A 269 2.52 -7.81 -5.53
CA LEU A 269 3.11 -6.65 -4.87
C LEU A 269 4.64 -6.75 -4.86
N TYR A 270 5.21 -7.90 -4.48
CA TYR A 270 6.66 -8.10 -4.48
C TYR A 270 7.27 -7.81 -5.85
N TYR A 271 6.66 -8.33 -6.93
CA TYR A 271 7.18 -8.12 -8.27
C TYR A 271 7.07 -6.66 -8.71
N LEU A 272 5.97 -5.97 -8.39
CA LEU A 272 5.83 -4.55 -8.67
C LEU A 272 6.87 -3.70 -7.93
N GLU A 273 7.12 -3.99 -6.65
CA GLU A 273 8.15 -3.30 -5.86
C GLU A 273 9.56 -3.49 -6.44
N LYS A 274 9.85 -4.71 -6.90
CA LYS A 274 11.11 -5.05 -7.56
C LYS A 274 11.30 -4.25 -8.85
N ILE A 275 10.32 -4.27 -9.77
CA ILE A 275 10.39 -3.53 -11.04
C ILE A 275 10.53 -2.03 -10.78
N LEU A 276 9.78 -1.47 -9.83
CA LEU A 276 9.88 -0.06 -9.46
C LEU A 276 11.29 0.30 -8.97
N THR A 277 11.89 -0.56 -8.15
CA THR A 277 13.22 -0.34 -7.61
C THR A 277 14.27 -0.43 -8.72
N GLU A 278 14.19 -1.42 -9.60
CA GLU A 278 15.07 -1.54 -10.77
C GLU A 278 14.97 -0.31 -11.67
N ARG A 279 13.74 0.15 -11.96
CA ARG A 279 13.51 1.35 -12.77
C ARG A 279 14.02 2.62 -12.09
N ALA A 280 13.80 2.76 -10.78
CA ALA A 280 14.32 3.88 -10.01
C ALA A 280 15.84 3.90 -9.99
N ASN A 281 16.51 2.74 -9.97
CA ASN A 281 17.97 2.67 -10.06
C ASN A 281 18.48 3.12 -11.43
N VAL A 282 17.80 2.73 -12.51
CA VAL A 282 18.11 3.19 -13.88
C VAL A 282 17.90 4.70 -14.01
N LEU A 283 16.82 5.24 -13.44
CA LEU A 283 16.53 6.67 -13.44
C LEU A 283 17.44 7.46 -12.50
N GLY A 284 17.83 6.89 -11.36
CA GLY A 284 18.70 7.51 -10.36
C GLY A 284 20.09 7.83 -10.90
N ALA A 285 20.60 7.02 -11.83
CA ALA A 285 21.82 7.33 -12.59
C ALA A 285 21.67 8.56 -13.52
N ALA A 286 20.44 9.00 -13.81
CA ALA A 286 20.12 10.17 -14.64
C ALA A 286 19.58 11.37 -13.84
N GLU A 287 18.99 11.16 -12.65
CA GLU A 287 18.34 12.19 -11.82
C GLU A 287 19.29 13.03 -10.95
N GLU A 288 20.57 12.66 -10.81
CA GLU A 288 21.59 13.49 -10.13
C GLU A 288 21.78 14.90 -10.77
N THR A 289 21.15 15.16 -11.92
CA THR A 289 21.28 16.42 -12.67
C THR A 289 20.19 17.46 -12.43
N THR A 290 19.05 17.14 -11.80
CA THR A 290 17.96 18.12 -11.59
C THR A 290 17.58 18.29 -10.11
N ARG A 291 18.03 19.39 -9.49
CA ARG A 291 17.74 19.84 -8.11
C ARG A 291 16.28 20.25 -7.84
N SER A 292 15.31 19.77 -8.62
CA SER A 292 13.91 20.15 -8.41
C SER A 292 13.38 19.52 -7.10
N GLN A 293 12.85 20.36 -6.21
CA GLN A 293 12.27 19.99 -4.92
C GLN A 293 10.76 20.21 -4.90
N GLY A 294 10.08 19.64 -3.92
CA GLY A 294 8.66 19.84 -3.66
C GLY A 294 7.74 18.89 -4.45
N LYS A 295 6.42 19.13 -4.28
CA LYS A 295 5.35 18.28 -4.83
C LYS A 295 5.38 18.13 -6.35
N GLU A 296 5.69 19.21 -7.07
CA GLU A 296 5.77 19.15 -8.54
C GLU A 296 6.92 18.26 -9.03
N ALA A 297 8.06 18.31 -8.34
CA ALA A 297 9.20 17.45 -8.66
C ALA A 297 8.88 15.99 -8.39
N LEU A 298 8.29 15.70 -7.21
CA LEU A 298 7.83 14.36 -6.86
C LEU A 298 6.82 13.84 -7.89
N GLN A 299 5.82 14.63 -8.27
CA GLN A 299 4.83 14.25 -9.28
C GLN A 299 5.49 13.87 -10.62
N LYS A 300 6.43 14.67 -11.12
CA LYS A 300 7.15 14.37 -12.37
C LYS A 300 7.97 13.09 -12.25
N ASN A 301 8.63 12.87 -11.11
CA ASN A 301 9.45 11.67 -10.90
C ASN A 301 8.59 10.41 -10.77
N LEU A 302 7.42 10.48 -10.13
CA LEU A 302 6.45 9.38 -10.11
C LEU A 302 5.95 9.04 -11.52
N GLN A 303 5.72 10.03 -12.39
CA GLN A 303 5.37 9.79 -13.78
C GLN A 303 6.49 9.06 -14.54
N LYS A 304 7.76 9.41 -14.31
CA LYS A 304 8.92 8.68 -14.89
C LYS A 304 8.99 7.22 -14.39
N LEU A 305 8.62 6.98 -13.13
CA LEU A 305 8.50 5.64 -12.57
C LEU A 305 7.33 4.85 -13.18
N GLY A 306 6.44 5.50 -13.93
CA GLY A 306 5.36 4.86 -14.69
C GLY A 306 3.97 5.13 -14.13
N PHE A 307 3.81 5.95 -13.08
CA PHE A 307 2.49 6.33 -12.57
C PHE A 307 1.75 7.26 -13.54
N THR A 308 0.42 7.23 -13.54
CA THR A 308 -0.42 8.18 -14.28
C THR A 308 -0.20 9.60 -13.76
N ALA A 309 -0.58 10.61 -14.56
CA ALA A 309 -0.50 12.00 -14.15
C ALA A 309 -1.37 12.30 -12.91
N GLU A 310 -2.59 11.75 -12.87
CA GLU A 310 -3.54 11.93 -11.77
C GLU A 310 -3.07 11.19 -10.50
N SER A 311 -2.67 9.91 -10.60
CA SER A 311 -2.15 9.17 -9.44
C SER A 311 -0.88 9.82 -8.88
N SER A 312 0.03 10.28 -9.74
CA SER A 312 1.23 11.01 -9.31
C SER A 312 0.87 12.30 -8.58
N LYS A 313 -0.14 13.04 -9.08
CA LYS A 313 -0.64 14.25 -8.43
C LYS A 313 -1.20 13.92 -7.06
N THR A 314 -2.12 12.95 -6.97
CA THR A 314 -2.75 12.50 -5.71
C THR A 314 -1.70 12.10 -4.67
N ILE A 315 -0.70 11.30 -5.06
CA ILE A 315 0.39 10.90 -4.17
C ILE A 315 1.13 12.15 -3.67
N ALA A 316 1.58 13.03 -4.58
CA ALA A 316 2.34 14.20 -4.21
C ALA A 316 1.56 15.18 -3.32
N THR A 317 0.28 15.43 -3.61
CA THR A 317 -0.56 16.35 -2.83
C THR A 317 -0.90 15.80 -1.45
N SER A 318 -0.95 14.48 -1.30
CA SER A 318 -1.24 13.82 -0.02
C SER A 318 -0.11 13.90 1.01
N ILE A 319 1.10 14.24 0.59
CA ILE A 319 2.28 14.32 1.45
C ILE A 319 2.40 15.77 1.97
N PRO A 320 2.56 15.99 3.29
CA PRO A 320 2.83 17.31 3.82
C PRO A 320 4.08 17.95 3.20
N ASP A 321 4.08 19.26 3.01
CA ASP A 321 5.17 19.98 2.31
C ASP A 321 6.51 19.80 3.03
N GLU A 322 6.48 19.74 4.37
CA GLU A 322 7.64 19.48 5.20
C GLU A 322 8.17 18.03 5.08
N LEU A 323 7.36 17.09 4.56
CA LEU A 323 7.71 15.68 4.42
C LEU A 323 8.15 15.31 3.00
N VAL A 324 7.69 16.03 1.96
CA VAL A 324 7.80 15.62 0.56
C VAL A 324 9.23 15.34 0.12
N ASP A 325 10.16 16.23 0.46
CA ASP A 325 11.58 16.13 0.11
C ASP A 325 12.38 15.30 1.12
N LEU A 326 11.72 14.72 2.14
CA LEU A 326 12.44 13.99 3.17
C LEU A 326 12.81 12.56 2.79
N GLN A 327 12.23 12.06 1.71
CA GLN A 327 12.37 10.71 1.20
C GLN A 327 12.43 10.74 -0.34
N SER A 328 12.91 9.65 -0.95
CA SER A 328 12.99 9.56 -2.41
C SER A 328 11.63 9.35 -3.07
N SER A 329 11.53 9.66 -4.37
CA SER A 329 10.33 9.34 -5.18
C SER A 329 10.00 7.84 -5.13
N LEU A 330 11.03 6.98 -5.10
CA LEU A 330 10.88 5.53 -4.94
C LEU A 330 10.25 5.17 -3.59
N PHE A 331 10.69 5.79 -2.49
CA PHE A 331 10.10 5.54 -1.17
C PHE A 331 8.59 5.84 -1.18
N TRP A 332 8.20 6.99 -1.74
CA TRP A 332 6.79 7.37 -1.82
C TRP A 332 5.98 6.45 -2.75
N ALA A 333 6.56 6.02 -3.88
CA ALA A 333 5.96 5.06 -4.79
C ALA A 333 5.73 3.69 -4.13
N LEU A 334 6.74 3.12 -3.48
CA LEU A 334 6.65 1.83 -2.80
C LEU A 334 5.62 1.89 -1.65
N ARG A 335 5.65 2.98 -0.89
CA ARG A 335 4.67 3.22 0.17
C ARG A 335 3.24 3.27 -0.38
N PHE A 336 3.02 4.03 -1.44
CA PHE A 336 1.71 4.09 -2.10
C PHE A 336 1.26 2.70 -2.55
N LEU A 337 2.13 1.92 -3.20
CA LEU A 337 1.77 0.56 -3.64
C LEU A 337 1.38 -0.35 -2.48
N ARG A 338 2.19 -0.41 -1.42
CA ARG A 338 1.90 -1.24 -0.24
C ARG A 338 0.53 -0.91 0.33
N HIS A 339 0.24 0.38 0.50
CA HIS A 339 -1.05 0.85 0.98
C HIS A 339 -2.20 0.52 0.01
N ALA A 340 -1.98 0.63 -1.31
CA ALA A 340 -3.00 0.27 -2.29
C ALA A 340 -3.34 -1.23 -2.19
N PHE A 341 -2.35 -2.11 -2.07
CA PHE A 341 -2.61 -3.54 -1.88
C PHE A 341 -3.26 -3.88 -0.54
N GLN A 342 -3.03 -3.08 0.49
CA GLN A 342 -3.63 -3.28 1.81
C GLN A 342 -5.06 -2.75 1.91
N HIS A 343 -5.41 -1.69 1.18
CA HIS A 343 -6.65 -0.92 1.41
C HIS A 343 -7.55 -0.75 0.19
N HIS A 344 -7.05 -0.98 -1.03
CA HIS A 344 -7.85 -0.77 -2.23
C HIS A 344 -9.03 -1.76 -2.28
N PRO A 345 -10.29 -1.31 -2.46
CA PRO A 345 -11.48 -2.17 -2.38
C PRO A 345 -11.52 -3.37 -3.34
N LEU A 346 -10.65 -3.38 -4.36
CA LEU A 346 -10.50 -4.49 -5.30
C LEU A 346 -9.27 -5.38 -5.05
N LEU A 347 -8.26 -4.87 -4.33
CA LEU A 347 -7.03 -5.62 -4.05
C LEU A 347 -7.07 -6.27 -2.67
N THR A 348 -7.80 -5.67 -1.74
CA THR A 348 -8.00 -6.20 -0.40
C THR A 348 -9.44 -6.68 -0.20
N GLU A 349 -9.62 -7.85 0.38
CA GLU A 349 -10.87 -8.26 1.01
C GLU A 349 -10.87 -7.99 2.51
N HIS A 350 -9.78 -7.41 3.04
CA HIS A 350 -9.63 -7.20 4.45
C HIS A 350 -10.49 -6.02 4.88
N SER A 351 -11.22 -6.22 5.97
CA SER A 351 -11.78 -5.13 6.74
C SER A 351 -10.69 -4.09 7.07
N ARG A 352 -11.10 -2.83 7.19
CA ARG A 352 -10.25 -1.74 7.69
C ARG A 352 -9.62 -2.11 9.04
N TYR A 353 -10.41 -2.74 9.92
CA TYR A 353 -9.99 -3.19 11.24
C TYR A 353 -9.63 -4.67 11.22
N ILE A 354 -8.63 -5.04 12.02
CA ILE A 354 -8.10 -6.41 12.10
C ILE A 354 -8.95 -7.28 13.03
N TYR A 355 -9.58 -6.68 14.04
CA TYR A 355 -10.40 -7.35 15.05
C TYR A 355 -11.83 -6.80 15.06
N GLN A 356 -12.82 -7.66 15.36
CA GLN A 356 -14.28 -7.40 15.35
C GLN A 356 -14.69 -6.31 14.36
N THR A 357 -14.46 -6.60 13.08
CA THR A 357 -14.54 -5.65 11.95
C THR A 357 -15.84 -4.85 11.88
N GLU A 358 -16.93 -5.43 12.39
CA GLU A 358 -18.27 -4.84 12.42
C GLU A 358 -18.54 -3.97 13.66
N LYS A 359 -17.72 -4.07 14.72
CA LYS A 359 -17.88 -3.30 15.95
C LYS A 359 -17.01 -2.05 15.89
N THR A 360 -17.63 -0.95 15.49
CA THR A 360 -17.01 0.38 15.44
C THR A 360 -17.59 1.30 16.50
N ASP A 361 -16.78 2.24 16.99
CA ASP A 361 -17.13 3.25 17.99
C ASP A 361 -17.70 2.67 19.30
N HIS A 362 -17.30 1.44 19.62
CA HIS A 362 -17.65 0.74 20.85
C HIS A 362 -16.47 -0.10 21.33
N TRP A 363 -16.25 -0.10 22.64
CA TRP A 363 -15.27 -0.99 23.26
C TRP A 363 -15.67 -2.46 23.13
N PHE A 364 -14.69 -3.30 22.81
CA PHE A 364 -14.81 -4.75 22.83
C PHE A 364 -13.55 -5.39 23.44
N THR A 365 -13.61 -6.69 23.68
CA THR A 365 -12.48 -7.48 24.18
C THR A 365 -12.15 -8.56 23.17
N GLU A 366 -10.86 -8.75 22.93
CA GLU A 366 -10.32 -9.87 22.15
C GLU A 366 -9.45 -10.75 23.01
N GLU A 367 -9.60 -12.06 22.83
CA GLU A 367 -8.83 -13.08 23.53
C GLU A 367 -7.54 -13.35 22.74
N ILE A 368 -6.43 -12.80 23.20
CA ILE A 368 -5.13 -12.92 22.54
C ILE A 368 -4.39 -14.11 23.13
N ARG A 369 -3.93 -15.02 22.29
CA ARG A 369 -3.11 -16.16 22.72
C ARG A 369 -1.65 -15.78 22.60
N ASP A 370 -0.90 -16.03 23.66
CA ASP A 370 0.55 -15.95 23.64
C ASP A 370 1.09 -17.04 22.69
N GLN A 371 1.75 -16.64 21.60
CA GLN A 371 2.41 -17.56 20.66
C GLN A 371 3.90 -17.72 20.98
N GLY A 372 4.40 -17.11 22.06
CA GLY A 372 5.81 -17.01 22.43
C GLY A 372 6.51 -18.29 22.90
N GLY A 373 5.90 -19.47 22.75
CA GLY A 373 6.48 -20.75 23.14
C GLY A 373 6.12 -21.88 22.18
N LEU A 374 6.65 -21.85 20.96
CA LEU A 374 6.54 -22.97 19.99
C LEU A 374 7.75 -23.90 19.96
N ASP A 375 8.57 -23.86 21.01
CA ASP A 375 9.63 -24.85 21.24
C ASP A 375 9.28 -25.63 22.52
N GLU A 376 8.41 -26.63 22.43
CA GLU A 376 8.46 -27.88 23.19
C GLU A 376 7.30 -28.79 22.77
N GLU A 377 7.62 -29.83 21.99
CA GLU A 377 6.75 -30.98 21.72
C GLU A 377 6.58 -31.86 22.97
N ASP A 378 6.39 -31.26 24.15
CA ASP A 378 6.12 -32.00 25.38
C ASP A 378 4.62 -32.08 25.61
N GLY A 379 3.99 -33.02 24.88
CA GLY A 379 3.16 -34.10 25.42
C GLY A 379 2.01 -33.84 26.41
N ASP A 380 1.70 -32.60 26.82
CA ASP A 380 0.56 -32.29 27.66
C ASP A 380 -0.16 -31.05 27.11
N GLY A 381 -1.48 -31.14 26.97
CA GLY A 381 -2.31 -30.18 26.24
C GLY A 381 -2.52 -28.87 26.99
N ASP A 382 -1.45 -28.24 27.47
CA ASP A 382 -1.51 -27.01 28.24
C ASP A 382 -2.00 -25.87 27.33
N HIS A 383 -3.27 -25.53 27.51
CA HIS A 383 -3.89 -24.40 26.86
C HIS A 383 -3.20 -23.14 27.37
N HIS A 384 -2.30 -22.56 26.58
CA HIS A 384 -1.80 -21.20 26.86
C HIS A 384 -2.99 -20.29 27.15
N PRO A 385 -3.05 -19.65 28.32
CA PRO A 385 -4.20 -18.86 28.71
C PRO A 385 -4.37 -17.70 27.73
N ALA A 386 -5.55 -17.60 27.13
CA ALA A 386 -5.88 -16.43 26.34
C ALA A 386 -5.98 -15.21 27.29
N PHE A 387 -5.38 -14.10 26.87
CA PHE A 387 -5.40 -12.86 27.63
C PHE A 387 -6.42 -11.90 27.01
N PRO A 388 -7.39 -11.41 27.80
CA PRO A 388 -8.39 -10.47 27.30
C PRO A 388 -7.78 -9.08 27.11
N VAL A 389 -7.65 -8.64 25.86
CA VAL A 389 -7.19 -7.30 25.51
C VAL A 389 -8.38 -6.43 25.11
N LYS A 390 -8.53 -5.27 25.76
CA LYS A 390 -9.57 -4.30 25.46
C LYS A 390 -9.21 -3.51 24.19
N MET A 391 -10.15 -3.39 23.26
CA MET A 391 -9.92 -2.75 21.96
C MET A 391 -11.10 -1.87 21.53
N ILE A 392 -10.85 -0.91 20.64
CA ILE A 392 -11.88 -0.12 19.97
C ILE A 392 -11.47 0.20 18.52
N ASN A 393 -12.43 0.12 17.62
CA ASN A 393 -12.30 0.53 16.23
C ASN A 393 -12.99 1.89 16.03
N ILE A 394 -12.24 2.98 15.87
CA ILE A 394 -12.82 4.32 15.72
C ILE A 394 -13.20 4.57 14.26
N ALA A 395 -14.49 4.80 14.02
CA ALA A 395 -15.02 5.19 12.72
C ALA A 395 -15.54 6.64 12.70
N THR A 396 -15.94 7.20 13.85
CA THR A 396 -16.54 8.54 13.95
C THR A 396 -15.90 9.40 15.04
N ASN A 397 -16.32 10.67 15.13
CA ASN A 397 -15.91 11.54 16.23
C ASN A 397 -16.43 11.03 17.59
N SER A 398 -17.58 10.35 17.62
CA SER A 398 -18.14 9.78 18.84
C SER A 398 -17.20 8.75 19.47
N GLY A 399 -16.61 7.87 18.65
CA GLY A 399 -15.62 6.90 19.15
C GLY A 399 -14.36 7.57 19.70
N ARG A 400 -13.95 8.71 19.14
CA ARG A 400 -12.82 9.51 19.68
C ARG A 400 -13.15 10.08 21.05
N ASP A 401 -14.35 10.63 21.20
CA ASP A 401 -14.80 11.19 22.47
C ASP A 401 -14.86 10.10 23.56
N GLU A 402 -15.28 8.89 23.20
CA GLU A 402 -15.30 7.73 24.10
C GLU A 402 -13.90 7.30 24.54
N VAL A 403 -12.92 7.31 23.62
CA VAL A 403 -11.51 7.05 23.95
C VAL A 403 -10.95 8.11 24.89
N VAL A 404 -11.17 9.39 24.59
CA VAL A 404 -10.68 10.49 25.43
C VAL A 404 -11.29 10.40 26.84
N ALA A 405 -12.59 10.09 26.95
CA ALA A 405 -13.24 9.90 28.24
C ALA A 405 -12.64 8.71 29.02
N PHE A 406 -12.42 7.58 28.34
CA PHE A 406 -11.82 6.39 28.95
C PHE A 406 -10.39 6.65 29.46
N LEU A 407 -9.53 7.27 28.64
CA LEU A 407 -8.15 7.55 29.02
C LEU A 407 -8.06 8.56 30.17
N ARG A 408 -8.87 9.64 30.15
CA ARG A 408 -8.92 10.61 31.26
C ARG A 408 -9.32 9.99 32.59
N GLU A 409 -10.19 8.99 32.58
CA GLU A 409 -10.56 8.29 33.81
C GLU A 409 -9.40 7.42 34.32
N ARG A 410 -8.66 6.80 33.42
CA ARG A 410 -7.51 5.94 33.76
C ARG A 410 -6.31 6.73 34.27
N GLU A 411 -6.06 7.91 33.71
CA GLU A 411 -5.00 8.84 34.13
C GLU A 411 -5.14 9.33 35.59
N LYS A 412 -6.30 9.16 36.22
CA LYS A 412 -6.49 9.46 37.66
C LYS A 412 -5.84 8.43 38.60
N THR A 413 -5.42 7.27 38.07
CA THR A 413 -4.79 6.21 38.87
C THR A 413 -3.33 6.57 39.12
N THR A 414 -2.91 6.70 40.37
CA THR A 414 -1.59 7.23 40.75
C THR A 414 -0.45 6.22 40.72
N ASP A 415 -0.75 4.93 40.64
CA ASP A 415 0.23 3.86 40.93
C ASP A 415 0.87 3.29 39.65
N CYS A 416 0.53 3.85 38.48
CA CYS A 416 1.00 3.38 37.18
C CYS A 416 1.33 4.55 36.25
N HIS A 417 2.33 4.36 35.41
CA HIS A 417 2.59 5.20 34.25
C HIS A 417 1.79 4.72 33.05
N ILE A 418 1.22 5.67 32.31
CA ILE A 418 0.55 5.39 31.03
C ILE A 418 1.46 5.81 29.88
N PHE A 419 1.70 4.88 28.97
CA PHE A 419 2.52 5.10 27.79
C PHE A 419 1.74 4.75 26.52
N TYR A 420 2.05 5.47 25.44
CA TYR A 420 1.33 5.40 24.18
C TYR A 420 2.30 5.07 23.04
N HIS A 421 2.04 3.99 22.30
CA HIS A 421 2.80 3.63 21.10
C HIS A 421 1.95 3.84 19.84
N GLY A 422 2.28 4.86 19.04
CA GLY A 422 1.65 5.10 17.75
C GLY A 422 2.24 4.23 16.65
N THR A 423 1.41 3.47 15.93
CA THR A 423 1.83 2.46 14.94
C THR A 423 0.77 2.19 13.86
N THR A 424 0.96 1.17 13.01
CA THR A 424 -0.08 0.70 12.05
C THR A 424 -0.96 -0.36 12.68
N HIS A 425 -2.13 -0.66 12.10
CA HIS A 425 -2.95 -1.80 12.51
C HIS A 425 -2.13 -3.11 12.53
N GLU A 426 -1.39 -3.39 11.46
CA GLU A 426 -0.62 -4.64 11.30
C GLU A 426 0.55 -4.73 12.28
N SER A 427 1.22 -3.59 12.51
CA SER A 427 2.29 -3.51 13.49
C SER A 427 1.74 -3.65 14.91
N ALA A 428 0.57 -3.08 15.20
CA ALA A 428 -0.09 -3.30 16.48
C ALA A 428 -0.46 -4.77 16.67
N LYS A 429 -1.02 -5.42 15.64
CA LYS A 429 -1.30 -6.86 15.64
C LYS A 429 -0.04 -7.67 15.99
N SER A 430 1.06 -7.43 15.27
CA SER A 430 2.33 -8.12 15.54
C SER A 430 2.87 -7.85 16.94
N ILE A 431 2.76 -6.62 17.46
CA ILE A 431 3.20 -6.32 18.84
C ILE A 431 2.33 -7.04 19.87
N ILE A 432 1.02 -7.14 19.65
CA ILE A 432 0.08 -7.80 20.56
C ILE A 432 0.25 -9.33 20.51
N GLU A 433 0.45 -9.91 19.33
CA GLU A 433 0.54 -11.37 19.15
C GLU A 433 1.96 -11.91 19.36
N ASP A 434 2.99 -11.16 18.96
CA ASP A 434 4.40 -11.60 18.93
C ASP A 434 5.28 -10.87 19.97
N GLY A 435 4.74 -9.87 20.67
CA GLY A 435 5.50 -9.03 21.60
C GLY A 435 6.37 -7.96 20.92
N ILE A 436 7.18 -7.26 21.73
CA ILE A 436 8.05 -6.18 21.26
C ILE A 436 9.37 -6.73 20.72
N THR A 437 9.59 -6.63 19.40
CA THR A 437 10.88 -6.94 18.78
C THR A 437 11.72 -5.68 18.55
N LEU A 438 12.75 -5.42 19.37
CA LEU A 438 13.57 -4.21 19.28
C LEU A 438 14.33 -4.06 17.95
N THR A 439 14.72 -5.17 17.32
CA THR A 439 15.44 -5.18 16.03
C THR A 439 14.60 -4.77 14.83
N LYS A 440 13.27 -4.66 15.00
CA LYS A 440 12.36 -4.05 14.01
C LYS A 440 12.33 -2.51 14.12
N GLY A 441 13.10 -1.94 15.04
CA GLY A 441 13.24 -0.49 15.22
C GLY A 441 13.78 0.20 13.97
N ARG A 442 13.46 1.48 13.80
CA ARG A 442 13.95 2.26 12.66
C ARG A 442 15.39 2.71 12.89
N ASP A 443 16.20 2.76 11.82
CA ASP A 443 17.55 3.32 11.87
C ASP A 443 17.55 4.83 12.10
N CYS A 444 18.66 5.32 12.65
CA CYS A 444 18.99 6.73 12.82
C CYS A 444 17.85 7.53 13.47
N GLN A 445 17.34 7.10 14.62
CA GLN A 445 16.40 7.83 15.48
C GLN A 445 17.12 8.60 16.59
N ASP A 446 16.39 9.35 17.42
CA ASP A 446 17.00 10.23 18.44
C ASP A 446 17.75 9.46 19.53
N PHE A 447 17.24 8.29 19.90
CA PHE A 447 17.72 7.49 21.04
C PHE A 447 18.00 6.03 20.65
N SER A 448 17.82 5.68 19.37
CA SER A 448 18.15 4.36 18.82
C SER A 448 18.51 4.39 17.35
N SER A 449 19.12 3.31 16.85
CA SER A 449 19.28 3.06 15.42
C SER A 449 19.14 1.57 15.14
N GLY A 450 17.91 1.16 14.81
CA GLY A 450 17.59 -0.23 14.51
C GLY A 450 17.31 -1.11 15.72
N ASP A 451 17.37 -0.55 16.95
CA ASP A 451 17.36 -1.30 18.21
C ASP A 451 16.57 -0.60 19.32
N GLY A 452 15.34 -0.15 19.02
CA GLY A 452 14.55 0.59 20.00
C GLY A 452 13.05 0.62 19.73
N PHE A 453 12.28 0.67 20.81
CA PHE A 453 10.83 0.80 20.81
C PHE A 453 10.40 2.12 21.45
N TYR A 454 9.70 2.95 20.69
CA TYR A 454 9.35 4.32 21.11
C TYR A 454 7.95 4.40 21.68
N VAL A 455 7.81 4.99 22.85
CA VAL A 455 6.52 5.35 23.45
C VAL A 455 6.50 6.83 23.83
N SER A 456 5.30 7.38 23.97
CA SER A 456 5.07 8.74 24.46
C SER A 456 4.27 8.71 25.75
N GLU A 457 4.45 9.74 26.58
CA GLU A 457 3.64 9.98 27.77
C GLU A 457 2.32 10.70 27.45
N LYS A 458 2.13 11.13 26.19
CA LYS A 458 0.92 11.85 25.74
C LYS A 458 0.27 11.13 24.56
N PHE A 459 -1.04 10.92 24.65
CA PHE A 459 -1.83 10.28 23.60
C PHE A 459 -1.73 11.02 22.26
N GLU A 460 -1.86 12.35 22.26
CA GLU A 460 -1.84 13.14 21.01
C GLU A 460 -0.49 13.04 20.29
N ASN A 461 0.63 12.95 21.01
CA ASN A 461 1.94 12.77 20.40
C ASN A 461 2.03 11.41 19.69
N ALA A 462 1.59 10.33 20.34
CA ALA A 462 1.57 9.00 19.71
C ALA A 462 0.66 8.95 18.47
N LYS A 463 -0.50 9.61 18.54
CA LYS A 463 -1.45 9.73 17.43
C LYS A 463 -0.90 10.58 16.26
N GLU A 464 -0.17 11.64 16.55
CA GLU A 464 0.51 12.42 15.51
C GLU A 464 1.59 11.56 14.83
N TRP A 465 2.35 10.78 15.60
CA TRP A 465 3.33 9.84 15.05
C TRP A 465 2.70 8.77 14.17
N SER A 466 1.56 8.19 14.57
CA SER A 466 0.83 7.27 13.71
C SER A 466 0.37 7.97 12.43
N ARG A 467 -0.12 9.22 12.52
CA ARG A 467 -0.60 9.97 11.34
C ARG A 467 0.49 10.35 10.36
N ALA A 468 1.56 11.00 10.83
CA ALA A 468 2.64 11.50 9.99
C ALA A 468 3.38 10.38 9.24
N SER A 469 3.37 9.16 9.80
CA SER A 469 4.13 8.05 9.25
C SER A 469 3.30 6.99 8.52
N ARG A 470 1.96 6.88 8.70
CA ARG A 470 1.25 5.61 8.42
C ARG A 470 -0.21 5.62 7.86
N GLY A 471 -0.82 6.74 7.45
CA GLY A 471 -2.08 6.71 6.65
C GLY A 471 -3.38 6.41 7.43
N GLU A 472 -4.38 5.72 6.85
CA GLU A 472 -5.74 5.50 7.42
C GLU A 472 -5.90 4.29 8.37
N ASN A 473 -4.84 3.50 8.55
CA ASN A 473 -4.79 2.32 9.43
C ASN A 473 -3.84 2.58 10.61
N GLN A 474 -4.11 3.65 11.33
CA GLN A 474 -3.32 4.04 12.49
C GLN A 474 -3.79 3.26 13.71
N ALA A 475 -2.86 2.81 14.52
CA ALA A 475 -3.18 2.25 15.82
C ALA A 475 -2.40 2.95 16.91
N VAL A 476 -2.97 3.00 18.10
CA VAL A 476 -2.26 3.35 19.33
C VAL A 476 -2.42 2.20 20.31
N ILE A 477 -1.30 1.62 20.73
CA ILE A 477 -1.29 0.69 21.87
C ILE A 477 -1.06 1.52 23.13
N VAL A 478 -1.92 1.33 24.12
CA VAL A 478 -1.85 2.01 25.41
C VAL A 478 -1.36 1.01 26.44
N TYR A 479 -0.22 1.33 27.05
CA TYR A 479 0.39 0.55 28.10
C TYR A 479 0.16 1.21 29.45
N THR A 480 -0.09 0.39 30.47
CA THR A 480 0.00 0.74 31.88
C THR A 480 1.13 -0.06 32.50
N PHE A 481 2.09 0.63 33.12
CA PHE A 481 3.25 0.01 33.74
C PHE A 481 3.37 0.48 35.18
N GLN A 482 3.61 -0.43 36.13
CA GLN A 482 3.66 -0.09 37.55
C GLN A 482 4.81 0.87 37.85
N SER A 483 4.56 1.92 38.63
CA SER A 483 5.57 2.94 38.94
C SER A 483 6.80 2.34 39.63
N GLN A 484 6.61 1.39 40.56
CA GLN A 484 7.73 0.71 41.21
C GLN A 484 8.64 -0.01 40.19
N GLN A 485 8.07 -0.76 39.25
CA GLN A 485 8.85 -1.48 38.23
C GLN A 485 9.55 -0.52 37.26
N TRP A 486 8.95 0.64 37.01
CA TRP A 486 9.56 1.69 36.21
C TRP A 486 10.78 2.31 36.93
N ASP A 487 10.64 2.60 38.22
CA ASP A 487 11.69 3.20 39.05
C ASP A 487 12.88 2.25 39.29
N GLU A 488 12.64 0.94 39.28
CA GLU A 488 13.67 -0.11 39.39
C GLU A 488 14.45 -0.32 38.08
N ALA A 489 13.91 0.11 36.93
CA ALA A 489 14.55 -0.06 35.64
C ALA A 489 15.78 0.84 35.48
N TYR A 490 16.82 0.34 34.80
CA TYR A 490 18.04 1.10 34.55
C TYR A 490 17.86 2.08 33.38
N GLY A 491 17.06 3.11 33.65
CA GLY A 491 16.73 4.17 32.72
C GLY A 491 17.67 5.36 32.75
N ARG A 492 17.64 6.16 31.68
CA ARG A 492 18.31 7.46 31.63
C ARG A 492 17.36 8.57 31.25
N ASP A 493 17.14 9.50 32.18
CA ASP A 493 16.37 10.72 31.93
C ASP A 493 17.30 11.87 31.51
N LEU A 494 17.11 12.32 30.28
CA LEU A 494 17.91 13.36 29.63
C LEU A 494 17.25 14.74 29.70
N THR A 495 16.12 14.91 30.38
CA THR A 495 15.39 16.20 30.42
C THR A 495 16.18 17.33 31.10
N SER A 496 17.11 17.00 32.01
CA SER A 496 17.99 17.96 32.69
C SER A 496 19.42 18.03 32.14
N SER A 497 19.81 17.14 31.23
CA SER A 497 21.20 16.93 30.81
C SER A 497 21.44 17.24 29.34
N LYS A 498 21.56 18.53 28.99
CA LYS A 498 21.70 18.99 27.59
C LYS A 498 22.88 18.36 26.84
N GLN A 499 24.05 18.35 27.46
CA GLN A 499 25.25 17.85 26.79
C GLN A 499 25.13 16.36 26.49
N GLU A 500 24.65 15.58 27.46
CA GLU A 500 24.44 14.15 27.29
C GLU A 500 23.35 13.83 26.26
N TRP A 501 22.26 14.61 26.27
CA TRP A 501 21.23 14.54 25.24
C TRP A 501 21.79 14.80 23.84
N GLU A 502 22.59 15.86 23.66
CA GLU A 502 23.23 16.16 22.37
C GLU A 502 24.15 15.02 21.90
N ASP A 503 24.92 14.43 22.82
CA ASP A 503 25.88 13.36 22.51
C ASP A 503 25.16 12.06 22.10
N ILE A 504 24.11 11.68 22.83
CA ILE A 504 23.28 10.50 22.52
C ILE A 504 22.54 10.69 21.18
N VAL A 505 21.93 11.87 20.98
CA VAL A 505 21.18 12.16 19.74
C VAL A 505 22.10 12.10 18.53
N ARG A 506 23.30 12.68 18.60
CA ARG A 506 24.29 12.59 17.51
C ARG A 506 24.70 11.15 17.24
N LEU A 507 25.03 10.40 18.30
CA LEU A 507 25.45 9.00 18.18
C LEU A 507 24.39 8.16 17.47
N CYS A 508 23.12 8.26 17.88
CA CYS A 508 22.04 7.46 17.33
C CYS A 508 21.70 7.88 15.90
N ARG A 509 21.61 9.19 15.64
CA ARG A 509 21.30 9.75 14.31
C ARG A 509 22.41 9.53 13.28
N ASP A 510 23.64 9.26 13.72
CA ASP A 510 24.74 8.86 12.85
C ASP A 510 24.81 7.34 12.60
N GLY A 511 23.89 6.55 13.17
CA GLY A 511 23.79 5.12 12.92
C GLY A 511 24.87 4.29 13.62
N TYR A 512 25.28 4.69 14.83
CA TYR A 512 26.25 3.94 15.65
C TYR A 512 27.64 3.75 15.05
N LYS A 513 28.13 4.70 14.24
CA LYS A 513 29.49 4.61 13.67
C LYS A 513 30.58 4.43 14.74
N ASN A 514 30.41 5.00 15.93
CA ASN A 514 31.33 4.82 17.04
C ASN A 514 30.79 3.80 18.07
N LYS A 515 31.19 2.54 17.92
CA LYS A 515 30.77 1.43 18.80
C LYS A 515 31.25 1.60 20.25
N ALA A 516 32.42 2.18 20.48
CA ALA A 516 32.94 2.42 21.82
C ALA A 516 32.10 3.46 22.57
N ILE A 517 31.73 4.56 21.89
CA ILE A 517 30.84 5.57 22.44
C ILE A 517 29.43 4.98 22.64
N LYS A 518 28.93 4.14 21.72
CA LYS A 518 27.66 3.41 21.91
C LYS A 518 27.67 2.62 23.21
N LYS A 519 28.67 1.75 23.42
CA LYS A 519 28.78 0.94 24.63
C LYS A 519 28.84 1.80 25.89
N ARG A 520 29.56 2.93 25.86
CA ARG A 520 29.69 3.84 27.00
C ARG A 520 28.41 4.59 27.32
N LEU A 521 27.74 5.15 26.31
CA LEU A 521 26.58 6.02 26.52
C LEU A 521 25.28 5.24 26.71
N LEU A 522 25.13 4.12 26.00
CA LEU A 522 23.87 3.38 25.86
C LEU A 522 23.93 1.95 26.41
N GLY A 523 25.10 1.48 26.86
CA GLY A 523 25.27 0.11 27.33
C GLY A 523 24.39 -0.19 28.54
N ASN A 524 23.70 -1.32 28.48
CA ASN A 524 22.82 -1.86 29.53
C ASN A 524 21.60 -1.00 29.88
N LEU A 525 21.31 0.09 29.17
CA LEU A 525 20.14 0.92 29.46
C LEU A 525 18.85 0.20 29.07
N ASP A 526 17.89 0.15 29.99
CA ASP A 526 16.55 -0.37 29.74
C ASP A 526 15.74 0.61 28.90
N TYR A 527 15.86 1.91 29.20
CA TYR A 527 15.22 2.97 28.44
C TYR A 527 15.98 4.30 28.48
N ILE A 528 15.62 5.19 27.55
CA ILE A 528 16.07 6.57 27.50
C ILE A 528 14.85 7.48 27.37
N ARG A 529 14.70 8.43 28.28
CA ARG A 529 13.65 9.44 28.29
C ARG A 529 14.25 10.81 27.98
N GLY A 530 13.62 11.59 27.11
CA GLY A 530 14.11 12.93 26.82
C GLY A 530 13.33 13.68 25.74
N PRO A 531 13.69 14.94 25.48
CA PRO A 531 13.01 15.77 24.49
C PRO A 531 13.28 15.31 23.05
N LEU A 532 12.31 15.52 22.16
CA LEU A 532 12.42 15.27 20.72
C LEU A 532 13.44 16.18 20.04
N CYS A 533 14.24 15.64 19.11
CA CYS A 533 15.08 16.46 18.24
C CYS A 533 14.27 17.10 17.11
N ARG A 534 14.38 18.42 16.96
CA ARG A 534 13.64 19.22 15.96
C ARG A 534 14.41 19.48 14.66
N ASN A 535 15.70 19.16 14.61
CA ASN A 535 16.51 19.29 13.40
C ASN A 535 17.20 17.96 12.98
N PRO A 536 16.51 16.81 13.00
CA PRO A 536 17.16 15.49 12.90
C PRO A 536 18.00 15.30 11.61
N LYS A 537 17.66 16.01 10.55
CA LYS A 537 18.35 15.95 9.24
C LYS A 537 19.65 16.72 9.18
N MET A 538 19.77 17.76 10.00
CA MET A 538 20.91 18.66 9.98
C MET A 538 21.96 18.29 11.02
N ILE A 539 21.74 17.25 11.84
CA ILE A 539 22.63 16.86 12.94
C ILE A 539 24.06 16.56 12.48
N LYS A 540 24.23 16.07 11.24
CA LYS A 540 25.57 15.84 10.67
C LYS A 540 26.40 17.12 10.56
N ASN A 541 25.73 18.27 10.38
CA ASN A 541 26.36 19.56 10.10
C ASN A 541 26.12 20.60 11.22
N THR A 542 25.21 20.32 12.16
CA THR A 542 24.75 21.28 13.17
C THR A 542 24.51 20.59 14.51
N LYS A 543 24.45 21.35 15.60
CA LYS A 543 24.10 20.79 16.91
C LYS A 543 22.62 20.36 16.95
N PRO A 544 22.26 19.28 17.65
CA PRO A 544 20.86 18.94 17.91
C PRO A 544 20.09 20.09 18.57
N GLN A 545 18.86 20.32 18.13
CA GLN A 545 17.93 21.33 18.63
C GLN A 545 16.67 20.65 19.17
N GLY A 546 16.04 21.24 20.18
CA GLY A 546 14.83 20.69 20.83
C GLY A 546 14.94 20.55 22.35
N PHE A 547 16.15 20.57 22.90
CA PHE A 547 16.38 20.51 24.35
C PHE A 547 15.66 21.63 25.12
N GLY A 548 15.15 21.31 26.31
CA GLY A 548 14.46 22.24 27.22
C GLY A 548 13.00 22.50 26.86
N ARG A 549 12.49 21.84 25.82
CA ARG A 549 11.07 21.84 25.50
C ARG A 549 10.39 20.62 26.10
N ASN A 550 9.37 20.85 26.93
CA ASN A 550 8.63 19.81 27.66
C ASN A 550 7.30 19.45 26.97
N ASP A 551 7.02 20.05 25.80
CA ASP A 551 5.85 19.70 24.98
C ASP A 551 6.01 18.30 24.38
N ASP A 552 7.22 17.91 23.98
CA ASP A 552 7.50 16.68 23.21
C ASP A 552 8.55 15.78 23.88
N ILE A 553 8.19 15.15 24.99
CA ILE A 553 9.02 14.09 25.61
C ILE A 553 8.70 12.74 24.93
N GLN A 554 9.76 12.01 24.61
CA GLN A 554 9.71 10.65 24.08
C GLN A 554 10.49 9.70 24.99
N VAL A 555 10.09 8.44 25.00
CA VAL A 555 10.81 7.38 25.71
C VAL A 555 11.15 6.27 24.71
N CYS A 556 12.41 5.86 24.72
CA CYS A 556 12.91 4.78 23.88
C CYS A 556 13.34 3.62 24.76
N ILE A 557 12.60 2.51 24.69
CA ILE A 557 12.92 1.24 25.32
C ILE A 557 13.99 0.54 24.47
N ARG A 558 15.00 -0.03 25.15
CA ARG A 558 16.22 -0.57 24.53
C ARG A 558 16.71 -1.87 25.15
N GLY A 559 16.39 -2.16 26.41
CA GLY A 559 16.73 -3.44 27.06
C GLY A 559 15.78 -4.53 26.59
N GLU A 560 16.28 -5.69 26.18
CA GLU A 560 15.44 -6.81 25.69
C GLU A 560 14.54 -7.34 26.81
N ASP A 561 15.09 -7.69 27.97
CA ASP A 561 14.33 -8.14 29.15
C ASP A 561 13.29 -7.10 29.59
N PHE A 562 13.64 -5.80 29.50
CA PHE A 562 12.71 -4.74 29.85
C PHE A 562 11.62 -4.57 28.78
N ALA A 563 11.94 -4.73 27.50
CA ALA A 563 10.96 -4.68 26.41
C ALA A 563 9.97 -5.83 26.49
N GLU A 564 10.42 -7.03 26.86
CA GLU A 564 9.56 -8.20 27.09
C GLU A 564 8.59 -7.95 28.25
N LYS A 565 9.12 -7.52 29.41
CA LYS A 565 8.30 -7.16 30.58
C LYS A 565 7.33 -6.04 30.26
N PHE A 566 7.78 -4.97 29.62
CA PHE A 566 6.95 -3.83 29.24
C PHE A 566 5.86 -4.23 28.23
N GLY A 567 6.22 -5.07 27.25
CA GLY A 567 5.34 -5.54 26.19
C GLY A 567 4.37 -6.66 26.59
N ALA A 568 4.45 -7.16 27.83
CA ALA A 568 3.55 -8.19 28.33
C ALA A 568 2.08 -7.79 28.17
N LEU A 569 1.23 -8.73 27.77
CA LEU A 569 -0.20 -8.49 27.55
C LEU A 569 -0.91 -7.90 28.77
N SER A 570 -0.46 -8.27 29.99
CA SER A 570 -0.95 -7.72 31.26
C SER A 570 -0.75 -6.21 31.42
N ASN A 571 0.22 -5.65 30.68
CA ASN A 571 0.53 -4.23 30.71
C ASN A 571 -0.20 -3.47 29.58
N ILE A 572 -0.90 -4.16 28.66
CA ILE A 572 -1.70 -3.49 27.65
C ILE A 572 -3.06 -3.11 28.25
N LEU A 573 -3.25 -1.81 28.48
CA LEU A 573 -4.51 -1.26 28.96
C LEU A 573 -5.60 -1.34 27.89
N CYS A 574 -5.27 -0.92 26.66
CA CYS A 574 -6.14 -1.05 25.50
C CYS A 574 -5.42 -0.82 24.17
N VAL A 575 -6.10 -1.15 23.08
CA VAL A 575 -5.65 -0.89 21.71
C VAL A 575 -6.71 -0.07 20.98
N ILE A 576 -6.29 1.01 20.35
CA ILE A 576 -7.15 1.95 19.65
C ILE A 576 -6.81 1.90 18.16
N PHE A 577 -7.72 1.42 17.33
CA PHE A 577 -7.60 1.46 15.87
C PHE A 577 -8.32 2.70 15.33
N LEU A 578 -7.64 3.57 14.58
CA LEU A 578 -8.05 4.93 14.21
C LEU A 578 -8.43 5.07 12.74
#